data_AF-A0A7Y7NRH8-F1
#
_entry.id   AF-A0A7Y7NRH8-F1
#
_cell.length_a   1.000
_cell.length_b   1.000
_cell.length_c   1.000
_cell.angle_alpha   90.00
_cell.angle_beta   90.00
_cell.angle_gamma   90.00
#
_symmetry.space_group_name_H-M   'P 1'
#
loop_
_entity.id
_entity.type
_entity.pdbx_description
1 polymer ?
#
loop_
_entity_poly.entity_id
_entity_poly.type
_entity_poly.pdbx_seq_one_letter_code
_entity_poly.pdbx_strand_id
1 'polypeptide(L)'
;MTPLAGIRVVNLAVNLPGPAAARRLQLLGASVVKIEPPAGDPMELYHAGWYRDMSKDQQVVKLDLKSAEGRETLAGLFTVADLLISATRPAAMERLGLGWNELHGKYPRLCQVAITGYPAPRENEAGHDLTYQASLGLLTPPHMPRTLMADMAGAEQTLSASLELLLRRERCKESGYTEVALSTAAEWMAEPLRYGCTAEGAILGGGIPEYNVFKALDGWVAVAALEPHFKKRLEDNLQISSAAGYEAVFQTKKAADWEKWGQELDVPVVAVK
;
A
#
# COMPACT_ATOMS: atom_id res chain seq x y z
N MET A 1 16.10 17.22 12.73
CA MET A 1 15.18 17.85 11.76
C MET A 1 14.60 16.74 10.90
N THR A 2 13.27 16.61 10.80
CA THR A 2 12.63 15.60 9.95
C THR A 2 12.64 16.03 8.48
N PRO A 3 12.68 15.10 7.49
CA PRO A 3 12.86 15.46 6.08
C PRO A 3 11.79 16.38 5.49
N LEU A 4 10.54 16.28 5.95
CA LEU A 4 9.41 17.10 5.47
C LEU A 4 8.98 18.19 6.46
N ALA A 5 9.84 18.55 7.41
CA ALA A 5 9.55 19.66 8.32
C ALA A 5 9.23 20.94 7.53
N GLY A 6 8.07 21.56 7.82
CA GLY A 6 7.59 22.76 7.14
C GLY A 6 6.74 22.52 5.89
N ILE A 7 6.64 21.27 5.41
CA ILE A 7 5.73 20.91 4.31
C ILE A 7 4.30 20.80 4.84
N ARG A 8 3.35 21.40 4.13
CA ARG A 8 1.91 21.37 4.43
C ARG A 8 1.14 20.56 3.39
N VAL A 9 0.43 19.53 3.82
CA VAL A 9 -0.34 18.63 2.97
C VAL A 9 -1.83 18.81 3.26
N VAL A 10 -2.63 19.00 2.22
CA VAL A 10 -4.08 18.89 2.28
C VAL A 10 -4.49 17.54 1.71
N ASN A 11 -5.13 16.71 2.51
CA ASN A 11 -5.62 15.40 2.09
C ASN A 11 -7.15 15.39 1.99
N LEU A 12 -7.67 15.32 0.77
CA LEU A 12 -9.12 15.16 0.48
C LEU A 12 -9.53 13.70 0.34
N ALA A 13 -8.58 12.76 0.33
CA ALA A 13 -8.86 11.36 0.14
C ALA A 13 -9.45 10.73 1.41
N VAL A 14 -10.67 10.23 1.28
CA VAL A 14 -11.34 9.38 2.27
C VAL A 14 -11.11 7.93 1.93
N ASN A 15 -11.12 7.07 2.95
CA ASN A 15 -10.78 5.66 2.85
C ASN A 15 -9.39 5.42 2.23
N LEU A 16 -8.91 4.19 2.26
CA LEU A 16 -7.68 3.86 1.57
C LEU A 16 -7.75 4.15 0.06
N PRO A 17 -6.61 4.49 -0.57
CA PRO A 17 -5.25 4.49 -0.02
C PRO A 17 -4.77 5.82 0.59
N GLY A 18 -5.56 6.89 0.47
CA GLY A 18 -5.12 8.25 0.77
C GLY A 18 -4.64 8.50 2.22
N PRO A 19 -5.41 8.13 3.25
CA PRO A 19 -5.01 8.21 4.65
C PRO A 19 -3.68 7.50 4.96
N ALA A 20 -3.39 6.37 4.30
CA ALA A 20 -2.12 5.67 4.47
C ALA A 20 -0.94 6.51 3.93
N ALA A 21 -1.07 7.06 2.72
CA ALA A 21 -0.06 7.94 2.14
C ALA A 21 0.15 9.21 2.98
N ALA A 22 -0.94 9.84 3.42
CA ALA A 22 -0.91 11.02 4.29
C ALA A 22 -0.22 10.73 5.63
N ARG A 23 -0.49 9.57 6.25
CA ARG A 23 0.18 9.13 7.47
C ARG A 23 1.68 8.95 7.27
N ARG A 24 2.12 8.42 6.12
CA ARG A 24 3.54 8.27 5.80
C ARG A 24 4.24 9.62 5.63
N LEU A 25 3.62 10.56 4.92
CA LEU A 25 4.14 11.94 4.80
C LEU A 25 4.26 12.63 6.17
N GLN A 26 3.27 12.45 7.04
CA GLN A 26 3.29 12.97 8.40
C GLN A 26 4.43 12.37 9.24
N LEU A 27 4.64 11.05 9.16
CA LEU A 27 5.77 10.39 9.84
C LEU A 27 7.14 10.92 9.37
N LEU A 28 7.22 11.41 8.13
CA LEU A 28 8.40 12.09 7.60
C LEU A 28 8.48 13.58 7.98
N GLY A 29 7.50 14.10 8.72
CA GLY A 29 7.53 15.45 9.31
C GLY A 29 6.58 16.48 8.70
N ALA A 30 5.76 16.10 7.72
CA ALA A 30 4.79 17.03 7.12
C ALA A 30 3.63 17.34 8.09
N SER A 31 3.12 18.57 8.04
CA SER A 31 1.84 18.91 8.67
C SER A 31 0.72 18.53 7.71
N VAL A 32 -0.26 17.76 8.19
CA VAL A 32 -1.36 17.27 7.37
C VAL A 32 -2.69 17.81 7.89
N VAL A 33 -3.44 18.44 6.99
CA VAL A 33 -4.85 18.78 7.19
C VAL A 33 -5.68 17.82 6.34
N LYS A 34 -6.44 16.95 6.99
CA LYS A 34 -7.37 16.04 6.35
C LYS A 34 -8.74 16.68 6.25
N ILE A 35 -9.29 16.74 5.05
CA ILE A 35 -10.62 17.25 4.80
C ILE A 35 -11.57 16.09 4.59
N GLU A 36 -12.62 16.05 5.39
CA GLU A 36 -13.67 15.05 5.30
C GLU A 36 -14.98 15.69 4.86
N PRO A 37 -15.84 14.97 4.11
CA PRO A 37 -17.19 15.44 3.88
C PRO A 37 -17.96 15.50 5.21
N PRO A 38 -19.13 16.17 5.27
CA PRO A 38 -19.96 16.21 6.48
C PRO A 38 -20.29 14.83 7.06
N ALA A 39 -20.39 13.81 6.19
CA ALA A 39 -20.62 12.42 6.55
C ALA A 39 -19.41 11.73 7.22
N GLY A 40 -18.22 12.33 7.20
CA GLY A 40 -16.98 11.74 7.70
C GLY A 40 -16.29 10.79 6.70
N ASP A 41 -15.19 10.20 7.13
CA ASP A 41 -14.49 9.15 6.38
C ASP A 41 -15.13 7.77 6.62
N PRO A 42 -15.54 7.03 5.57
CA PRO A 42 -16.07 5.67 5.72
C PRO A 42 -15.15 4.70 6.47
N MET A 43 -13.83 4.91 6.44
CA MET A 43 -12.87 4.10 7.19
C MET A 43 -13.09 4.17 8.71
N GLU A 44 -13.61 5.28 9.23
CA GLU A 44 -13.98 5.40 10.65
C GLU A 44 -15.13 4.42 10.99
N LEU A 45 -16.06 4.20 10.05
CA LEU A 45 -17.17 3.26 10.22
C LEU A 45 -16.71 1.80 10.12
N TYR A 46 -15.85 1.49 9.14
CA TYR A 46 -15.42 0.11 8.89
C TYR A 46 -14.34 -0.34 9.88
N HIS A 47 -13.40 0.54 10.23
CA HIS A 47 -12.20 0.22 10.98
C HIS A 47 -11.76 1.39 11.89
N ALA A 48 -12.63 1.81 12.81
CA ALA A 48 -12.41 2.96 13.71
C ALA A 48 -11.03 2.99 14.40
N GLY A 49 -10.53 1.85 14.86
CA GLY A 49 -9.21 1.76 15.50
C GLY A 49 -8.09 2.18 14.56
N TRP A 50 -8.08 1.63 13.35
CA TRP A 50 -7.05 1.93 12.37
C TRP A 50 -7.18 3.34 11.78
N TYR A 51 -8.41 3.81 11.58
CA TYR A 51 -8.66 5.21 11.23
C TYR A 51 -8.02 6.17 12.23
N ARG A 52 -8.25 5.96 13.54
CA ARG A 52 -7.68 6.81 14.60
C ARG A 52 -6.15 6.79 14.58
N ASP A 53 -5.54 5.63 14.34
CA ASP A 53 -4.09 5.52 14.25
C ASP A 53 -3.51 6.22 13.01
N MET A 54 -4.24 6.21 11.89
CA MET A 54 -3.85 6.90 10.66
C MET A 54 -4.02 8.42 10.73
N SER A 55 -5.12 8.90 11.32
CA SER A 55 -5.41 10.33 11.45
C SER A 55 -4.77 10.95 12.69
N LYS A 56 -4.14 10.15 13.56
CA LYS A 56 -3.42 10.61 14.74
C LYS A 56 -2.44 11.73 14.36
N ASP A 57 -2.45 12.80 15.14
CA ASP A 57 -1.61 14.00 14.98
C ASP A 57 -1.87 14.80 13.68
N GLN A 58 -2.93 14.48 12.92
CA GLN A 58 -3.40 15.27 11.78
C GLN A 58 -4.53 16.20 12.24
N GLN A 59 -4.69 17.35 11.58
CA GLN A 59 -5.88 18.17 11.76
C GLN A 59 -6.99 17.65 10.85
N VAL A 60 -8.08 17.12 11.41
CA VAL A 60 -9.25 16.69 10.65
C VAL A 60 -10.30 17.80 10.65
N VAL A 61 -10.74 18.22 9.46
CA VAL A 61 -11.76 19.26 9.28
C VAL A 61 -12.88 18.72 8.40
N LYS A 62 -14.12 18.82 8.87
CA LYS A 62 -15.29 18.47 8.07
C LYS A 62 -15.73 19.68 7.25
N LEU A 63 -15.72 19.57 5.92
CA LEU A 63 -16.13 20.63 5.00
C LEU A 63 -17.12 20.10 3.97
N ASP A 64 -18.22 20.82 3.77
CA ASP A 64 -19.04 20.65 2.57
C ASP A 64 -18.42 21.44 1.42
N LEU A 65 -17.70 20.74 0.53
CA LEU A 65 -17.04 21.36 -0.62
C LEU A 65 -18.01 21.92 -1.67
N LYS A 66 -19.32 21.71 -1.53
CA LYS A 66 -20.35 22.32 -2.38
C LYS A 66 -20.84 23.67 -1.83
N SER A 67 -20.62 23.95 -0.55
CA SER A 67 -21.03 25.21 0.06
C SER A 67 -20.03 26.34 -0.28
N ALA A 68 -20.48 27.60 -0.20
CA ALA A 68 -19.59 28.73 -0.39
C ALA A 68 -18.51 28.78 0.71
N GLU A 69 -18.92 28.60 1.97
CA GLU A 69 -18.04 28.60 3.14
C GLU A 69 -17.00 27.47 3.11
N GLY A 70 -17.40 26.25 2.70
CA GLY A 70 -16.49 25.12 2.58
C GLY A 70 -15.43 25.34 1.50
N ARG A 71 -15.82 25.93 0.36
CA ARG A 71 -14.90 26.31 -0.70
C ARG A 71 -13.95 27.43 -0.28
N GLU A 72 -14.44 28.44 0.43
CA GLU A 72 -13.62 29.53 0.96
C GLU A 72 -12.59 29.02 1.99
N THR A 73 -13.03 28.16 2.91
CA THR A 73 -12.15 27.53 3.89
C THR A 73 -11.06 26.69 3.21
N LEU A 74 -11.43 25.87 2.22
CA LEU A 74 -10.47 25.07 1.46
C LEU A 74 -9.49 25.94 0.68
N ALA A 75 -9.96 27.02 0.06
CA ALA A 75 -9.11 27.99 -0.63
C ALA A 75 -8.07 28.60 0.31
N GLY A 76 -8.47 28.97 1.54
CA GLY A 76 -7.55 29.44 2.58
C GLY A 76 -6.44 28.45 2.88
N LEU A 77 -6.75 27.15 2.99
CA LEU A 77 -5.76 26.09 3.20
C LEU A 77 -4.79 25.98 2.02
N PHE A 78 -5.27 26.09 0.78
CA PHE A 78 -4.42 26.01 -0.42
C PHE A 78 -3.44 27.18 -0.57
N THR A 79 -3.71 28.34 0.03
CA THR A 79 -2.76 29.49 -0.02
C THR A 79 -1.39 29.16 0.56
N VAL A 80 -1.33 28.21 1.49
CA VAL A 80 -0.10 27.82 2.20
C VAL A 80 0.27 26.36 2.01
N ALA A 81 -0.57 25.59 1.32
CA ALA A 81 -0.34 24.16 1.08
C ALA A 81 0.76 23.94 0.04
N ASP A 82 1.54 22.88 0.26
CA ASP A 82 2.57 22.44 -0.66
C ASP A 82 2.10 21.29 -1.54
N LEU A 83 1.19 20.47 -1.01
CA LEU A 83 0.73 19.25 -1.64
C LEU A 83 -0.76 19.03 -1.38
N LEU A 84 -1.49 18.70 -2.44
CA LEU A 84 -2.84 18.16 -2.40
C LEU A 84 -2.82 16.67 -2.73
N ILE A 85 -3.43 15.84 -1.89
CA ILE A 85 -3.76 14.44 -2.18
C ILE A 85 -5.28 14.32 -2.32
N SER A 86 -5.74 13.66 -3.37
CA SER A 86 -7.17 13.38 -3.59
C SER A 86 -7.38 11.95 -4.09
N ALA A 87 -8.46 11.30 -3.66
CA ALA A 87 -8.91 10.00 -4.20
C ALA A 87 -10.35 10.11 -4.72
N THR A 88 -10.59 11.18 -5.49
CA THR A 88 -11.89 11.51 -6.07
C THR A 88 -11.76 11.48 -7.57
N ARG A 89 -12.73 10.90 -8.27
CA ARG A 89 -12.73 10.80 -9.73
C ARG A 89 -12.42 12.15 -10.39
N PRO A 90 -11.56 12.21 -11.43
CA PRO A 90 -11.17 13.47 -12.06
C PRO A 90 -12.37 14.32 -12.49
N ALA A 91 -13.41 13.72 -13.10
CA ALA A 91 -14.61 14.46 -13.50
C ALA A 91 -15.37 15.09 -12.31
N ALA A 92 -15.28 14.52 -11.11
CA ALA A 92 -15.86 15.12 -9.91
C ALA A 92 -14.98 16.23 -9.34
N MET A 93 -13.65 16.11 -9.42
CA MET A 93 -12.71 17.18 -9.06
C MET A 93 -12.89 18.40 -9.97
N GLU A 94 -13.05 18.21 -11.27
CA GLU A 94 -13.33 19.29 -12.23
C GLU A 94 -14.64 20.02 -11.88
N ARG A 95 -15.72 19.30 -11.54
CA ARG A 95 -16.99 19.92 -11.11
C ARG A 95 -16.88 20.73 -9.81
N LEU A 96 -15.91 20.42 -8.95
CA LEU A 96 -15.64 21.16 -7.72
C LEU A 96 -14.71 22.36 -7.95
N GLY A 97 -14.20 22.55 -9.16
CA GLY A 97 -13.17 23.54 -9.47
C GLY A 97 -11.80 23.20 -8.87
N LEU A 98 -11.57 21.90 -8.63
CA LEU A 98 -10.35 21.36 -8.04
C LEU A 98 -9.53 20.53 -9.05
N GLY A 99 -9.82 20.72 -10.34
CA GLY A 99 -9.01 20.19 -11.44
C GLY A 99 -7.62 20.81 -11.46
N TRP A 100 -6.64 20.10 -12.01
CA TRP A 100 -5.24 20.53 -12.02
C TRP A 100 -5.07 21.92 -12.65
N ASN A 101 -5.64 22.14 -13.84
CA ASN A 101 -5.47 23.40 -14.56
C ASN A 101 -6.00 24.60 -13.76
N GLU A 102 -7.16 24.45 -13.09
CA GLU A 102 -7.74 25.50 -12.28
C GLU A 102 -6.93 25.75 -11.00
N LEU A 103 -6.54 24.68 -10.30
CA LEU A 103 -5.74 24.79 -9.08
C LEU A 103 -4.36 25.36 -9.34
N HIS A 104 -3.66 24.90 -10.38
CA HIS A 104 -2.33 25.37 -10.72
C HIS A 104 -2.35 26.85 -11.15
N GLY A 105 -3.38 27.29 -11.87
CA GLY A 105 -3.56 28.71 -12.21
C GLY A 105 -3.72 29.61 -10.98
N LYS A 106 -4.41 29.13 -9.93
CA LYS A 106 -4.63 29.89 -8.68
C LYS A 106 -3.48 29.76 -7.67
N TYR A 107 -2.87 28.59 -7.60
CA TYR A 107 -1.81 28.23 -6.64
C TYR A 107 -0.61 27.61 -7.38
N PRO A 108 0.22 28.41 -8.08
CA PRO A 108 1.29 27.89 -8.94
C PRO A 108 2.36 27.04 -8.23
N ARG A 109 2.42 27.09 -6.90
CA ARG A 109 3.36 26.31 -6.07
C ARG A 109 2.77 25.01 -5.50
N LEU A 110 1.47 24.80 -5.64
CA LEU A 110 0.78 23.62 -5.12
C LEU A 110 1.06 22.41 -6.02
N CYS A 111 1.62 21.36 -5.45
CA CYS A 111 1.71 20.05 -6.12
C CYS A 111 0.42 19.26 -5.90
N GLN A 112 0.06 18.39 -6.85
CA GLN A 112 -1.13 17.56 -6.73
C GLN A 112 -0.83 16.10 -7.08
N VAL A 113 -1.25 15.19 -6.19
CA VAL A 113 -1.31 13.75 -6.49
C VAL A 113 -2.78 13.32 -6.50
N ALA A 114 -3.24 12.84 -7.65
CA ALA A 114 -4.57 12.29 -7.82
C ALA A 114 -4.52 10.77 -7.82
N ILE A 115 -5.22 10.16 -6.89
CA ILE A 115 -5.37 8.71 -6.80
C ILE A 115 -6.64 8.33 -7.56
N THR A 116 -6.50 7.45 -8.53
CA THR A 116 -7.61 6.95 -9.37
C THR A 116 -7.68 5.42 -9.30
N GLY A 117 -8.81 4.86 -9.71
CA GLY A 117 -8.93 3.40 -9.80
C GLY A 117 -8.18 2.82 -11.01
N TYR A 118 -8.39 3.45 -12.16
CA TYR A 118 -7.76 3.10 -13.42
C TYR A 118 -7.12 4.33 -14.05
N PRO A 119 -6.08 4.15 -14.87
CA PRO A 119 -5.54 5.24 -15.68
C PRO A 119 -6.55 5.67 -16.75
N ALA A 120 -6.31 6.83 -17.35
CA ALA A 120 -7.07 7.28 -18.51
C ALA A 120 -7.03 6.26 -19.67
N PRO A 121 -8.14 6.03 -20.40
CA PRO A 121 -9.44 6.74 -20.36
C PRO A 121 -10.48 6.11 -19.41
N ARG A 122 -10.05 5.27 -18.46
CA ARG A 122 -10.93 4.51 -17.55
C ARG A 122 -10.98 5.12 -16.14
N GLU A 123 -10.46 6.32 -15.96
CA GLU A 123 -10.27 7.01 -14.68
C GLU A 123 -11.57 7.31 -13.91
N ASN A 124 -12.71 7.18 -14.60
CA ASN A 124 -14.05 7.33 -14.02
C ASN A 124 -14.78 6.00 -13.77
N GLU A 125 -14.16 4.86 -14.09
CA GLU A 125 -14.73 3.54 -13.79
C GLU A 125 -14.70 3.24 -12.29
N ALA A 126 -15.55 2.31 -11.86
CA ALA A 126 -15.55 1.84 -10.48
C ALA A 126 -14.54 0.70 -10.31
N GLY A 127 -13.79 0.75 -9.22
CA GLY A 127 -12.92 -0.33 -8.80
C GLY A 127 -12.64 -0.21 -7.32
N HIS A 128 -12.23 -1.32 -6.73
CA HIS A 128 -11.85 -1.45 -5.34
C HIS A 128 -10.71 -2.47 -5.24
N ASP A 129 -9.88 -2.39 -4.20
CA ASP A 129 -8.75 -3.31 -3.95
C ASP A 129 -9.00 -4.77 -4.38
N LEU A 130 -10.08 -5.37 -3.87
CA LEU A 130 -10.46 -6.76 -4.20
C LEU A 130 -10.60 -7.00 -5.71
N THR A 131 -11.22 -6.08 -6.44
CA THR A 131 -11.44 -6.22 -7.89
C THR A 131 -10.15 -6.09 -8.69
N TYR A 132 -9.20 -5.25 -8.26
CA TYR A 132 -7.89 -5.16 -8.90
C TYR A 132 -7.07 -6.43 -8.68
N GLN A 133 -7.08 -6.96 -7.45
CA GLN A 133 -6.43 -8.23 -7.15
C GLN A 133 -7.05 -9.40 -7.93
N ALA A 134 -8.38 -9.45 -8.01
CA ALA A 134 -9.11 -10.47 -8.74
C ALA A 134 -8.76 -10.48 -10.23
N SER A 135 -8.70 -9.32 -10.89
CA SER A 135 -8.38 -9.23 -12.32
C SER A 135 -6.96 -9.66 -12.66
N LEU A 136 -6.06 -9.71 -11.67
CA LEU A 136 -4.64 -10.06 -11.83
C LEU A 136 -4.30 -11.47 -11.36
N GLY A 137 -5.29 -12.27 -10.94
CA GLY A 137 -5.07 -13.64 -10.47
C GLY A 137 -4.38 -13.71 -9.10
N LEU A 138 -4.42 -12.63 -8.31
CA LEU A 138 -3.79 -12.56 -6.99
C LEU A 138 -4.65 -13.15 -5.86
N LEU A 139 -5.84 -13.65 -6.18
CA LEU A 139 -6.77 -14.23 -5.24
C LEU A 139 -6.80 -15.76 -5.37
N THR A 140 -7.04 -16.44 -4.25
CA THR A 140 -7.24 -17.89 -4.20
C THR A 140 -8.66 -18.18 -3.71
N PRO A 141 -9.66 -18.34 -4.61
CA PRO A 141 -11.03 -18.63 -4.19
C PRO A 141 -11.14 -19.92 -3.37
N PRO A 142 -12.04 -19.98 -2.36
CA PRO A 142 -12.97 -18.93 -1.92
C PRO A 142 -12.39 -17.97 -0.86
N HIS A 143 -11.07 -17.93 -0.68
CA HIS A 143 -10.43 -17.15 0.38
C HIS A 143 -10.32 -15.66 0.01
N MET A 144 -10.65 -14.79 0.97
CA MET A 144 -10.41 -13.35 0.87
C MET A 144 -8.92 -13.03 1.05
N PRO A 145 -8.40 -11.97 0.42
CA PRO A 145 -7.01 -11.58 0.58
C PRO A 145 -6.74 -11.17 2.03
N ARG A 146 -5.54 -11.48 2.53
CA ARG A 146 -5.12 -11.13 3.91
C ARG A 146 -4.69 -9.67 4.07
N THR A 147 -4.57 -8.93 2.97
CA THR A 147 -4.22 -7.51 2.95
C THR A 147 -4.84 -6.81 1.74
N LEU A 148 -4.89 -5.48 1.80
CA LEU A 148 -5.37 -4.62 0.73
C LEU A 148 -4.20 -4.24 -0.18
N MET A 149 -3.75 -5.19 -1.00
CA MET A 149 -2.49 -5.07 -1.73
C MET A 149 -2.45 -3.87 -2.69
N ALA A 150 -3.51 -3.66 -3.46
CA ALA A 150 -3.59 -2.57 -4.43
C ALA A 150 -3.63 -1.21 -3.72
N ASP A 151 -4.42 -1.10 -2.66
CA ASP A 151 -4.51 0.13 -1.87
C ASP A 151 -3.18 0.46 -1.17
N MET A 152 -2.54 -0.52 -0.52
CA MET A 152 -1.28 -0.27 0.19
C MET A 152 -0.14 0.05 -0.79
N ALA A 153 -0.08 -0.62 -1.95
CA ALA A 153 0.87 -0.27 -3.00
C ALA A 153 0.60 1.13 -3.56
N GLY A 154 -0.67 1.47 -3.82
CA GLY A 154 -1.08 2.79 -4.26
C GLY A 154 -0.74 3.89 -3.24
N ALA A 155 -0.79 3.60 -1.94
CA ALA A 155 -0.38 4.53 -0.89
C ALA A 155 1.13 4.82 -0.92
N GLU A 156 1.98 3.80 -1.08
CA GLU A 156 3.44 4.00 -1.19
C GLU A 156 3.83 4.64 -2.52
N GLN A 157 3.12 4.37 -3.62
CA GLN A 157 3.31 5.10 -4.88
C GLN A 157 2.86 6.57 -4.77
N THR A 158 1.77 6.84 -4.05
CA THR A 158 1.34 8.21 -3.74
C THR A 158 2.38 8.96 -2.90
N LEU A 159 2.96 8.30 -1.89
CA LEU A 159 4.08 8.86 -1.13
C LEU A 159 5.27 9.17 -2.05
N SER A 160 5.66 8.22 -2.90
CA SER A 160 6.79 8.39 -3.82
C SER A 160 6.57 9.55 -4.80
N ALA A 161 5.39 9.61 -5.43
CA ALA A 161 4.99 10.71 -6.32
C ALA A 161 4.97 12.06 -5.58
N SER A 162 4.49 12.08 -4.33
CA SER A 162 4.50 13.27 -3.49
C SER A 162 5.92 13.79 -3.25
N LEU A 163 6.85 12.89 -2.90
CA LEU A 163 8.25 13.25 -2.68
C LEU A 163 8.92 13.71 -3.99
N GLU A 164 8.63 13.07 -5.11
CA GLU A 164 9.13 13.46 -6.42
C GLU A 164 8.67 14.88 -6.79
N LEU A 165 7.37 15.17 -6.67
CA LEU A 165 6.81 16.49 -6.98
C LEU A 165 7.38 17.58 -6.07
N LEU A 166 7.50 17.31 -4.77
CA LEU A 166 8.09 18.26 -3.82
C LEU A 166 9.57 18.51 -4.10
N LEU A 167 10.33 17.46 -4.45
CA LEU A 167 11.74 17.57 -4.80
C LEU A 167 11.94 18.31 -6.13
N ARG A 168 11.12 18.01 -7.14
CA ARG A 168 11.10 18.72 -8.43
C ARG A 168 10.79 20.19 -8.21
N ARG A 169 9.80 20.51 -7.39
CA ARG A 169 9.48 21.90 -7.05
C ARG A 169 10.64 22.61 -6.38
N GLU A 170 11.37 21.94 -5.50
CA GLU A 170 12.52 22.56 -4.84
C GLU A 170 13.70 22.77 -5.80
N ARG A 171 14.00 21.77 -6.65
CA ARG A 171 15.16 21.80 -7.56
C ARG A 171 14.92 22.60 -8.84
N CYS A 172 13.74 22.48 -9.42
CA CYS A 172 13.38 23.02 -10.73
C CYS A 172 12.46 24.25 -10.63
N LYS A 173 11.96 24.57 -9.43
CA LYS A 173 11.01 25.69 -9.19
C LYS A 173 9.67 25.53 -9.93
N GLU A 174 9.32 24.30 -10.29
CA GLU A 174 8.05 23.93 -10.95
C GLU A 174 7.25 23.00 -10.04
N SER A 175 6.00 23.37 -9.71
CA SER A 175 5.06 22.40 -9.16
C SER A 175 4.58 21.44 -10.27
N GLY A 176 3.81 20.42 -9.90
CA GLY A 176 3.34 19.44 -10.87
C GLY A 176 2.17 18.62 -10.37
N TYR A 177 1.67 17.83 -11.30
CA TYR A 177 0.57 16.90 -11.12
C TYR A 177 1.03 15.49 -11.45
N THR A 178 0.57 14.52 -10.67
CA THR A 178 0.79 13.10 -10.95
C THR A 178 -0.46 12.31 -10.61
N GLU A 179 -0.83 11.40 -11.50
CA GLU A 179 -1.88 10.42 -11.25
C GLU A 179 -1.25 9.11 -10.75
N VAL A 180 -1.85 8.51 -9.72
CA VAL A 180 -1.51 7.18 -9.22
C VAL A 180 -2.75 6.30 -9.36
N ALA A 181 -2.74 5.40 -10.35
CA ALA A 181 -3.83 4.47 -10.58
C ALA A 181 -3.63 3.19 -9.76
N LEU A 182 -4.64 2.79 -8.99
CA LEU A 182 -4.61 1.60 -8.14
C LEU A 182 -4.45 0.30 -8.91
N SER A 183 -5.07 0.20 -10.10
CA SER A 183 -4.90 -0.95 -10.99
C SER A 183 -3.44 -1.11 -11.46
N THR A 184 -2.77 -0.03 -11.84
CA THR A 184 -1.34 -0.07 -12.21
C THR A 184 -0.45 -0.39 -11.01
N ALA A 185 -0.79 0.13 -9.82
CA ALA A 185 -0.10 -0.27 -8.60
C ALA A 185 -0.24 -1.76 -8.30
N ALA A 186 -1.43 -2.34 -8.52
CA ALA A 186 -1.68 -3.77 -8.39
C ALA A 186 -0.93 -4.58 -9.46
N GLU A 187 -0.87 -4.11 -10.72
CA GLU A 187 -0.13 -4.73 -11.81
C GLU A 187 1.36 -4.86 -11.48
N TRP A 188 1.94 -3.80 -10.90
CA TRP A 188 3.32 -3.83 -10.41
C TRP A 188 3.53 -4.92 -9.35
N MET A 189 2.62 -5.02 -8.38
CA MET A 189 2.68 -6.06 -7.35
C MET A 189 2.44 -7.48 -7.91
N ALA A 190 1.74 -7.60 -9.04
CA ALA A 190 1.47 -8.88 -9.70
C ALA A 190 2.61 -9.37 -10.61
N GLU A 191 3.65 -8.57 -10.83
CA GLU A 191 4.75 -8.95 -11.73
C GLU A 191 5.40 -10.30 -11.40
N PRO A 192 5.72 -10.65 -10.14
CA PRO A 192 6.29 -11.96 -9.82
C PRO A 192 5.43 -13.13 -10.30
N LEU A 193 4.11 -13.01 -10.22
CA LEU A 193 3.18 -14.02 -10.74
C LEU A 193 3.13 -13.99 -12.27
N ARG A 194 3.03 -12.80 -12.86
CA ARG A 194 2.94 -12.59 -14.32
C ARG A 194 4.17 -13.10 -15.07
N TYR A 195 5.35 -12.96 -14.49
CA TYR A 195 6.61 -13.50 -15.03
C TYR A 195 6.87 -14.97 -14.62
N GLY A 196 5.94 -15.59 -13.89
CA GLY A 196 6.02 -17.00 -13.52
C GLY A 196 6.95 -17.31 -12.35
N CYS A 197 7.54 -16.30 -11.69
CA CYS A 197 8.44 -16.50 -10.55
C CYS A 197 7.74 -17.21 -9.38
N THR A 198 6.47 -16.87 -9.14
CA THR A 198 5.65 -17.41 -8.05
C THR A 198 4.47 -18.25 -8.56
N ALA A 199 4.49 -18.67 -9.83
CA ALA A 199 3.49 -19.61 -10.34
C ALA A 199 3.60 -20.96 -9.62
N GLU A 200 2.50 -21.71 -9.55
CA GLU A 200 2.51 -23.04 -8.93
C GLU A 200 3.58 -23.93 -9.57
N GLY A 201 4.44 -24.53 -8.73
CA GLY A 201 5.55 -25.37 -9.18
C GLY A 201 6.81 -24.60 -9.63
N ALA A 202 6.78 -23.26 -9.67
CA ALA A 202 7.99 -22.45 -9.82
C ALA A 202 8.82 -22.45 -8.53
N ILE A 203 10.10 -22.06 -8.61
CA ILE A 203 11.02 -22.05 -7.46
C ILE A 203 10.43 -21.26 -6.28
N LEU A 204 9.92 -20.04 -6.51
CA LEU A 204 9.32 -19.22 -5.46
C LEU A 204 7.80 -19.47 -5.30
N GLY A 205 7.26 -20.45 -6.01
CA GLY A 205 5.87 -20.89 -5.96
C GLY A 205 5.70 -22.30 -5.39
N GLY A 206 6.66 -22.78 -4.58
CA GLY A 206 6.57 -24.10 -3.94
C GLY A 206 7.12 -25.27 -4.76
N GLY A 207 7.83 -25.00 -5.85
CA GLY A 207 8.33 -26.04 -6.77
C GLY A 207 9.48 -26.89 -6.24
N ILE A 208 10.13 -26.45 -5.16
CA ILE A 208 11.22 -27.18 -4.51
C ILE A 208 10.94 -27.32 -3.00
N PRO A 209 11.35 -28.42 -2.34
CA PRO A 209 11.10 -28.60 -0.91
C PRO A 209 11.74 -27.53 -0.01
N GLU A 210 12.86 -26.96 -0.43
CA GLU A 210 13.60 -25.95 0.34
C GLU A 210 12.94 -24.57 0.29
N TYR A 211 11.94 -24.37 -0.57
CA TYR A 211 11.12 -23.17 -0.64
C TYR A 211 9.65 -23.57 -0.71
N ASN A 212 9.05 -23.91 0.44
CA ASN A 212 7.69 -24.45 0.49
C ASN A 212 7.03 -24.26 1.87
N VAL A 213 5.75 -24.61 1.97
CA VAL A 213 4.98 -24.62 3.22
C VAL A 213 4.59 -26.06 3.56
N PHE A 214 4.97 -26.51 4.75
CA PHE A 214 4.74 -27.87 5.23
C PHE A 214 3.77 -27.91 6.40
N LYS A 215 2.98 -28.97 6.46
CA LYS A 215 2.15 -29.25 7.63
C LYS A 215 3.04 -29.66 8.80
N ALA A 216 2.86 -28.99 9.93
CA ALA A 216 3.53 -29.37 11.18
C ALA A 216 2.60 -30.20 12.07
N LEU A 217 3.08 -30.62 13.25
CA LEU A 217 2.24 -31.32 14.22
C LEU A 217 0.99 -30.49 14.59
N ASP A 218 1.16 -29.17 14.65
CA ASP A 218 0.10 -28.17 14.67
C ASP A 218 0.36 -27.08 13.63
N GLY A 219 -0.69 -26.58 12.98
CA GLY A 219 -0.58 -25.52 11.99
C GLY A 219 0.35 -25.87 10.81
N TRP A 220 1.13 -24.89 10.38
CA TRP A 220 1.99 -24.96 9.21
C TRP A 220 3.32 -24.23 9.46
N VAL A 221 4.35 -24.63 8.71
CA VAL A 221 5.68 -24.02 8.74
C VAL A 221 6.07 -23.63 7.32
N ALA A 222 6.52 -22.40 7.13
CA ALA A 222 7.13 -21.95 5.88
C ALA A 222 8.65 -22.13 5.96
N VAL A 223 9.23 -22.65 4.89
CA VAL A 223 10.68 -22.90 4.72
C VAL A 223 11.15 -22.14 3.49
N ALA A 224 12.26 -21.40 3.62
CA ALA A 224 12.85 -20.60 2.54
C ALA A 224 14.37 -20.72 2.52
N ALA A 225 14.90 -21.95 2.48
CA ALA A 225 16.31 -22.29 2.42
C ALA A 225 16.83 -22.35 0.96
N LEU A 226 16.59 -21.29 0.18
CA LEU A 226 16.88 -21.26 -1.26
C LEU A 226 18.39 -21.23 -1.56
N GLU A 227 19.16 -20.51 -0.76
CA GLU A 227 20.58 -20.32 -0.94
C GLU A 227 21.37 -21.60 -0.58
N PRO A 228 22.46 -21.95 -1.32
CA PRO A 228 23.16 -23.22 -1.15
C PRO A 228 23.61 -23.53 0.28
N HIS A 229 23.96 -22.52 1.06
CA HIS A 229 24.42 -22.67 2.43
C HIS A 229 23.27 -22.89 3.43
N PHE A 230 22.07 -22.35 3.19
CA PHE A 230 20.88 -22.69 3.98
C PHE A 230 20.38 -24.08 3.63
N LYS A 231 20.30 -24.40 2.33
CA LYS A 231 19.94 -25.75 1.85
C LYS A 231 20.83 -26.81 2.48
N LYS A 232 22.16 -26.64 2.37
CA LYS A 232 23.12 -27.58 2.95
C LYS A 232 22.90 -27.76 4.46
N ARG A 233 22.71 -26.67 5.21
CA ARG A 233 22.44 -26.75 6.66
C ARG A 233 21.13 -27.48 6.98
N LEU A 234 20.08 -27.22 6.20
CA LEU A 234 18.79 -27.87 6.33
C LEU A 234 18.94 -29.39 6.10
N GLU A 235 19.58 -29.80 5.00
CA GLU A 235 19.81 -31.20 4.65
C GLU A 235 20.76 -31.90 5.64
N ASP A 236 21.86 -31.28 6.04
CA ASP A 236 22.84 -31.84 6.99
C ASP A 236 22.23 -32.05 8.38
N ASN A 237 21.30 -31.21 8.83
CA ASN A 237 20.69 -31.36 10.17
C ASN A 237 19.45 -32.24 10.16
N LEU A 238 18.70 -32.30 9.06
CA LEU A 238 17.50 -33.14 8.94
C LEU A 238 17.80 -34.53 8.36
N GLN A 239 18.96 -34.71 7.71
CA GLN A 239 19.38 -35.94 7.04
C GLN A 239 18.35 -36.39 5.97
N ILE A 240 17.79 -35.43 5.23
CA ILE A 240 16.79 -35.63 4.18
C ILE A 240 17.12 -34.81 2.94
N SER A 241 16.70 -35.30 1.78
CA SER A 241 16.87 -34.61 0.49
C SER A 241 15.71 -34.86 -0.48
N SER A 242 14.60 -35.44 -0.02
CA SER A 242 13.43 -35.78 -0.84
C SER A 242 12.18 -35.05 -0.34
N ALA A 243 11.27 -34.69 -1.24
CA ALA A 243 10.03 -33.98 -0.90
C ALA A 243 9.22 -34.71 0.18
N ALA A 244 9.03 -36.03 0.05
CA ALA A 244 8.36 -36.85 1.06
C ALA A 244 9.09 -36.86 2.41
N GLY A 245 10.43 -36.77 2.41
CA GLY A 245 11.21 -36.64 3.64
C GLY A 245 10.94 -35.33 4.37
N TYR A 246 10.85 -34.22 3.63
CA TYR A 246 10.49 -32.91 4.18
C TYR A 246 9.07 -32.90 4.76
N GLU A 247 8.10 -33.44 4.02
CA GLU A 247 6.72 -33.55 4.49
C GLU A 247 6.59 -34.37 5.78
N ALA A 248 7.32 -35.49 5.87
CA ALA A 248 7.29 -36.34 7.05
C ALA A 248 7.99 -35.69 8.26
N VAL A 249 9.16 -35.06 8.05
CA VAL A 249 9.93 -34.50 9.17
C VAL A 249 9.19 -33.34 9.82
N PHE A 250 8.61 -32.43 9.04
CA PHE A 250 7.96 -31.25 9.61
C PHE A 250 6.72 -31.60 10.43
N GLN A 251 6.07 -32.73 10.18
CA GLN A 251 4.95 -33.22 10.99
C GLN A 251 5.35 -33.71 12.40
N THR A 252 6.65 -33.86 12.70
CA THR A 252 7.11 -34.46 13.97
C THR A 252 7.13 -33.49 15.16
N LYS A 253 7.10 -32.17 14.91
CA LYS A 253 7.13 -31.14 15.95
C LYS A 253 6.10 -30.05 15.67
N LYS A 254 5.80 -29.25 16.70
CA LYS A 254 4.92 -28.09 16.57
C LYS A 254 5.54 -27.01 15.70
N ALA A 255 4.73 -26.17 15.06
CA ALA A 255 5.23 -25.12 14.19
C ALA A 255 6.17 -24.14 14.92
N ALA A 256 5.86 -23.78 16.16
CA ALA A 256 6.70 -22.90 16.97
C ALA A 256 8.05 -23.54 17.35
N ASP A 257 8.09 -24.87 17.55
CA ASP A 257 9.33 -25.59 17.83
C ASP A 257 10.23 -25.64 16.58
N TRP A 258 9.64 -25.73 15.39
CA TRP A 258 10.37 -25.63 14.12
C TRP A 258 10.92 -24.24 13.85
N GLU A 259 10.15 -23.19 14.13
CA GLU A 259 10.63 -21.81 14.03
C GLU A 259 11.84 -21.59 14.97
N LYS A 260 11.75 -22.05 16.22
CA LYS A 260 12.87 -21.97 17.17
C LYS A 260 14.09 -22.76 16.68
N TRP A 261 13.88 -23.98 16.17
CA TRP A 261 14.95 -24.80 15.59
C TRP A 261 15.64 -24.10 14.40
N GLY A 262 14.86 -23.47 13.51
CA GLY A 262 15.39 -22.69 12.40
C GLY A 262 16.24 -21.51 12.86
N GLN A 263 15.79 -20.79 13.90
CA GLN A 263 16.56 -19.70 14.50
C GLN A 263 17.90 -20.18 15.10
N GLU A 264 17.90 -21.32 15.82
CA GLU A 264 19.11 -21.88 16.46
C GLU A 264 20.17 -22.32 15.44
N LEU A 265 19.74 -22.79 14.26
CA LEU A 265 20.62 -23.26 13.19
C LEU A 265 20.85 -22.24 12.06
N ASP A 266 20.25 -21.07 12.20
CA ASP A 266 20.24 -20.00 11.18
C ASP A 266 19.77 -20.54 9.82
N VAL A 267 18.56 -21.12 9.81
CA VAL A 267 17.85 -21.59 8.62
C VAL A 267 16.50 -20.87 8.53
N PRO A 268 16.09 -20.32 7.37
CA PRO A 268 14.82 -19.61 7.22
C PRO A 268 13.61 -20.53 7.35
N VAL A 269 13.14 -20.71 8.58
CA VAL A 269 11.97 -21.53 8.95
C VAL A 269 11.11 -20.73 9.92
N VAL A 270 9.82 -20.58 9.62
CA VAL A 270 8.89 -19.78 10.42
C VAL A 270 7.52 -20.43 10.53
N ALA A 271 6.88 -20.33 11.69
CA ALA A 271 5.50 -20.77 11.87
C ALA A 271 4.55 -19.85 11.07
N VAL A 272 3.61 -20.44 10.34
CA VAL A 272 2.58 -19.68 9.62
C VAL A 272 1.51 -19.21 10.62
N LYS A 273 1.18 -17.92 10.57
CA LYS A 273 0.15 -17.26 11.40
C LYS A 273 -1.15 -17.04 10.64
#